data_AF-A0A7V6ILB3-F1
#
_entry.id   AF-A0A7V6ILB3-F1
#
_cell.length_a   1.000
_cell.length_b   1.000
_cell.length_c   1.000
_cell.angle_alpha   90.00
_cell.angle_beta   90.00
_cell.angle_gamma   90.00
#
_symmetry.space_group_name_H-M   'P 1'
#
loop_
_entity.id
_entity.type
_entity.pdbx_description
1 polymer ?
#
loop_
_entity_poly.entity_id
_entity_poly.type
_entity_poly.pdbx_seq_one_letter_code
_entity_poly.pdbx_strand_id
1 'polypeptide(L)'
;MKKIIWVILFFTVTLAYAEKGFKTQYSETDTSYQIDFVLTNWDLEVKNIDNVLYQYISFSNSTKTNKKGWAELPFISASIQLPAQKNVSLRILSSEYIEVQLEYPLLPSRG
;
A
#
# COMPACT_ATOMS: atom_id res chain seq x y z
N MET A 1 35.48 -0.07 -33.86
CA MET A 1 34.46 0.80 -33.23
C MET A 1 33.04 0.19 -33.15
N LYS A 2 32.78 -1.03 -33.67
CA LYS A 2 31.44 -1.68 -33.60
C LYS A 2 31.16 -2.50 -32.33
N LYS A 3 32.15 -2.75 -31.47
CA LYS A 3 32.02 -3.59 -30.26
C LYS A 3 31.64 -2.83 -28.98
N ILE A 4 31.79 -1.50 -28.97
CA ILE A 4 31.44 -0.65 -27.82
C ILE A 4 29.96 -0.27 -27.81
N ILE A 5 29.31 -0.27 -28.98
CA ILE A 5 27.89 0.11 -29.14
C ILE A 5 26.95 -0.93 -28.48
N TRP A 6 27.34 -2.21 -28.41
CA TRP A 6 26.53 -3.26 -27.78
C TRP A 6 26.53 -3.21 -26.25
N VAL A 7 27.53 -2.59 -25.62
CA VAL A 7 27.62 -2.51 -24.15
C VAL A 7 26.76 -1.36 -23.59
N ILE A 8 26.56 -0.30 -24.38
CA ILE A 8 25.73 0.85 -23.99
C ILE A 8 24.23 0.54 -24.16
N LEU A 9 23.87 -0.38 -25.07
CA LEU A 9 22.47 -0.76 -25.32
C LEU A 9 21.86 -1.65 -24.22
N PHE A 10 22.66 -2.19 -23.29
CA PHE A 10 22.18 -3.08 -22.22
C PHE A 10 21.90 -2.35 -20.89
N PHE A 11 22.16 -1.04 -20.80
CA PHE A 11 22.00 -0.26 -19.56
C PHE A 11 20.75 0.64 -19.55
N THR A 12 19.85 0.48 -20.50
CA THR A 12 18.51 1.09 -20.47
C THR A 12 17.48 0.12 -19.90
N VAL A 13 17.80 -0.51 -18.76
CA VAL A 13 16.73 -1.05 -17.90
C VAL A 13 16.13 0.17 -17.22
N THR A 14 15.07 0.71 -17.81
CA THR A 14 14.21 1.69 -17.15
C THR A 14 13.76 1.07 -15.83
N LEU A 15 14.18 1.67 -14.72
CA LEU A 15 13.61 1.41 -13.40
C LEU A 15 12.13 1.78 -13.47
N ALA A 16 11.28 0.81 -13.84
CA ALA A 16 9.85 0.89 -13.63
C ALA A 16 9.64 0.81 -12.12
N TYR A 17 9.73 1.95 -11.44
CA TYR A 17 9.33 2.05 -10.05
C TYR A 17 7.84 1.73 -10.01
N ALA A 18 7.48 0.59 -9.43
CA ALA A 18 6.09 0.25 -9.19
C ALA A 18 5.46 1.38 -8.35
N GLU A 19 4.49 2.09 -8.92
CA GLU A 19 3.75 3.10 -8.17
C GLU A 19 3.09 2.45 -6.96
N LYS A 20 3.27 3.06 -5.78
CA LYS A 20 2.58 2.61 -4.57
C LYS A 20 1.08 2.93 -4.71
N GLY A 21 0.23 2.10 -4.11
CA GLY A 21 -1.20 2.39 -3.99
C GLY A 21 -1.53 3.60 -3.11
N PHE A 22 -0.54 4.34 -2.62
CA PHE A 22 -0.78 5.52 -1.81
C PHE A 22 0.36 6.52 -1.95
N LYS A 23 0.01 7.79 -1.73
CA LYS A 23 0.95 8.89 -1.57
C LYS A 23 0.95 9.31 -0.11
N THR A 24 2.14 9.64 0.39
CA THR A 24 2.34 10.16 1.74
C THR A 24 2.83 11.59 1.65
N GLN A 25 2.18 12.51 2.36
CA GLN A 25 2.70 13.85 2.58
C GLN A 25 3.09 13.97 4.04
N TYR A 26 4.29 14.46 4.29
CA TYR A 26 4.82 14.64 5.64
C TYR A 26 5.01 16.13 5.89
N SER A 27 4.57 16.58 7.06
CA SER A 27 4.83 17.93 7.55
C SER A 27 5.21 17.88 9.02
N GLU A 28 6.11 18.78 9.39
CA GLU A 28 6.54 18.98 10.77
C GLU A 28 6.01 20.33 11.24
N THR A 29 5.46 20.34 12.45
CA THR A 29 5.10 21.56 13.17
C THR A 29 5.98 21.66 14.42
N ASP A 30 5.96 22.81 15.10
CA ASP A 30 6.76 23.04 16.30
C ASP A 30 6.57 21.99 17.41
N THR A 31 5.45 21.26 17.41
CA THR A 31 5.09 20.31 18.48
C THR A 31 4.68 18.92 18.00
N SER A 32 4.49 18.71 16.70
CA SER A 32 3.96 17.45 16.18
C SER A 32 4.46 17.13 14.77
N TYR A 33 4.33 15.85 14.43
CA TYR A 33 4.57 15.31 13.10
C TYR A 33 3.22 14.92 12.50
N GLN A 34 2.94 15.39 11.28
CA GLN A 34 1.73 15.04 10.56
C GLN A 34 2.09 14.23 9.31
N ILE A 35 1.30 13.18 9.07
CA ILE A 35 1.39 12.33 7.90
C ILE A 35 0.01 12.22 7.28
N ASP A 36 -0.13 12.69 6.04
CA ASP A 36 -1.35 12.53 5.26
C ASP A 36 -1.17 11.35 4.30
N PHE A 37 -2.09 10.39 4.36
CA PHE A 37 -2.13 9.26 3.45
C PHE A 37 -3.25 9.47 2.43
N VAL A 38 -2.88 9.55 1.15
CA VAL A 38 -3.83 9.64 0.04
C VAL A 38 -3.82 8.31 -0.71
N LEU A 39 -4.91 7.56 -0.60
CA LEU A 39 -5.08 6.29 -1.31
C LEU A 39 -5.29 6.55 -2.81
N THR A 40 -4.58 5.81 -3.65
CA THR A 40 -4.64 5.89 -5.11
C THR A 40 -4.54 4.49 -5.70
N ASN A 41 -5.06 4.23 -6.89
CA ASN A 41 -4.82 2.97 -7.61
C ASN A 41 -5.14 1.72 -6.76
N TRP A 42 -6.38 1.65 -6.27
CA TRP A 42 -6.95 0.45 -5.65
C TRP A 42 -8.19 0.02 -6.43
N ASP A 43 -8.46 -1.28 -6.45
CA ASP A 43 -9.65 -1.85 -7.09
C ASP A 43 -10.23 -2.99 -6.23
N LEU A 44 -11.50 -3.34 -6.46
CA LEU A 44 -12.17 -4.45 -5.80
C LEU A 44 -12.40 -5.57 -6.82
N GLU A 45 -11.46 -6.51 -6.85
CA GLU A 45 -11.45 -7.59 -7.83
C GLU A 45 -12.11 -8.86 -7.28
N VAL A 46 -12.57 -9.72 -8.19
CA VAL A 46 -13.20 -11.01 -7.86
C VAL A 46 -12.23 -12.16 -8.13
N LYS A 47 -12.18 -13.11 -7.21
CA LYS A 47 -11.39 -14.34 -7.32
C LYS A 47 -12.22 -15.56 -7.00
N ASN A 48 -12.10 -16.60 -7.82
CA ASN A 48 -12.67 -17.92 -7.54
C ASN A 48 -11.64 -18.77 -6.78
N ILE A 49 -12.04 -19.31 -5.62
CA ILE A 49 -11.27 -20.26 -4.83
C ILE A 49 -12.21 -21.39 -4.43
N ASP A 50 -11.87 -22.62 -4.82
CA ASP A 50 -12.64 -23.81 -4.47
C ASP A 50 -14.14 -23.68 -4.82
N ASN A 51 -14.43 -23.13 -6.01
CA ASN A 51 -15.76 -22.84 -6.54
C ASN A 51 -16.57 -21.79 -5.76
N VAL A 52 -15.92 -21.05 -4.86
CA VAL A 52 -16.51 -19.92 -4.15
C VAL A 52 -15.92 -18.62 -4.70
N LEU A 53 -16.79 -17.67 -5.05
CA LEU A 53 -16.38 -16.33 -5.45
C LEU A 53 -16.15 -15.48 -4.21
N TYR A 54 -15.00 -14.80 -4.19
CA TYR A 54 -14.62 -13.83 -3.17
C TYR A 54 -14.24 -12.52 -3.84
N GLN A 55 -14.48 -11.42 -3.14
CA GLN A 55 -13.90 -10.12 -3.49
C GLN A 55 -12.61 -9.88 -2.71
N TYR A 56 -11.63 -9.22 -3.32
CA TYR A 56 -10.41 -8.83 -2.64
C TYR A 56 -9.96 -7.45 -3.08
N ILE A 57 -9.30 -6.72 -2.19
CA ILE A 57 -8.79 -5.40 -2.48
C ILE A 57 -7.45 -5.56 -3.21
N SER A 58 -7.44 -5.21 -4.49
CA SER A 58 -6.24 -5.14 -5.31
C SER A 58 -5.55 -3.81 -5.02
N PHE A 59 -4.39 -3.87 -4.37
CA PHE A 59 -3.70 -2.67 -3.89
C PHE A 59 -2.18 -2.80 -3.94
N SER A 60 -1.56 -2.02 -4.82
CA SER A 60 -0.14 -2.10 -5.14
C SER A 60 0.76 -1.79 -3.94
N ASN A 61 1.82 -2.60 -3.78
CA ASN A 61 2.88 -2.42 -2.78
C ASN A 61 2.37 -2.31 -1.34
N SER A 62 1.39 -3.12 -0.98
CA SER A 62 0.84 -3.22 0.36
C SER A 62 1.09 -4.59 0.98
N THR A 63 1.27 -4.61 2.29
CA THR A 63 1.21 -5.85 3.05
C THR A 63 -0.23 -6.08 3.46
N LYS A 64 -0.63 -7.34 3.65
CA LYS A 64 -2.00 -7.69 4.00
C LYS A 64 -2.08 -8.22 5.42
N THR A 65 -3.24 -8.07 6.06
CA THR A 65 -3.53 -8.74 7.33
C THR A 65 -3.46 -10.26 7.14
N ASN A 66 -2.80 -10.95 8.08
CA ASN A 66 -2.47 -12.36 7.94
C ASN A 66 -3.14 -13.27 8.99
N LYS A 67 -4.11 -12.75 9.77
CA LYS A 67 -4.81 -13.57 10.75
C LYS A 67 -5.74 -14.54 10.03
N LYS A 68 -5.39 -15.83 10.04
CA LYS A 68 -6.15 -16.89 9.36
C LYS A 68 -7.66 -16.80 9.64
N GLY A 69 -8.45 -16.84 8.57
CA GLY A 69 -9.92 -16.78 8.62
C GLY A 69 -10.52 -15.39 8.77
N TRP A 70 -9.71 -14.34 8.96
CA TRP A 70 -10.18 -12.95 8.94
C TRP A 70 -10.08 -12.37 7.53
N ALA A 71 -10.81 -11.30 7.24
CA ALA A 71 -10.69 -10.61 5.97
C ALA A 71 -9.24 -10.20 5.69
N GLU A 72 -8.76 -10.52 4.50
CA GLU A 72 -7.45 -10.13 4.01
C GLU A 72 -7.50 -8.67 3.55
N LEU A 73 -7.02 -7.76 4.39
CA LEU A 73 -7.07 -6.32 4.16
C LEU A 73 -5.66 -5.78 3.92
N PRO A 74 -5.43 -4.97 2.87
CA PRO A 74 -4.21 -4.22 2.72
C PRO A 74 -4.01 -3.23 3.87
N PHE A 75 -2.76 -3.06 4.32
CA PHE A 75 -2.38 -1.98 5.20
C PHE A 75 -1.19 -1.21 4.64
N ILE A 76 -1.19 0.09 4.93
CA ILE A 76 -0.13 1.02 4.56
C ILE A 76 0.67 1.41 5.79
N SER A 77 1.92 1.81 5.57
CA SER A 77 2.76 2.33 6.61
C SER A 77 3.71 3.38 6.05
N ALA A 78 4.12 4.30 6.91
CA ALA A 78 5.20 5.23 6.68
C ALA A 78 6.13 5.17 7.90
N SER A 79 7.43 5.22 7.66
CA SER A 79 8.41 5.32 8.73
C SER A 79 8.77 6.79 8.90
N ILE A 80 8.72 7.27 10.15
CA ILE A 80 9.17 8.61 10.52
C ILE A 80 10.34 8.50 11.49
N GLN A 81 11.29 9.42 11.37
CA GLN A 81 12.39 9.53 12.32
C GLN A 81 11.91 10.36 13.52
N LEU A 82 12.05 9.79 14.70
CA LEU A 82 11.65 10.43 15.95
C LEU A 82 12.88 10.78 16.80
N PRO A 83 12.84 11.87 17.59
CA PRO A 83 13.87 12.16 18.59
C PRO A 83 13.97 11.07 19.66
N ALA A 84 15.18 10.82 20.16
CA ALA A 84 15.50 9.64 20.98
C ALA A 84 14.79 9.54 22.36
N GLN A 85 14.11 10.58 22.84
CA GLN A 85 13.58 10.65 24.22
C GLN A 85 12.15 11.19 24.30
N LYS A 86 11.23 10.68 23.48
CA LYS A 86 9.83 11.10 23.58
C LYS A 86 8.89 9.90 23.52
N ASN A 87 7.96 9.85 24.48
CA ASN A 87 6.73 9.07 24.33
C ASN A 87 5.94 9.70 23.19
N VAL A 88 5.48 8.87 22.25
CA VAL A 88 4.69 9.33 21.11
C VAL A 88 3.25 8.92 21.30
N SER A 89 2.34 9.86 21.11
CA SER A 89 0.91 9.58 20.98
C SER A 89 0.51 9.75 19.52
N LEU A 90 -0.28 8.81 19.01
CA LEU A 90 -0.86 8.89 17.67
C LEU A 90 -2.31 9.33 17.79
N ARG A 91 -2.71 10.28 16.94
CA ARG A 91 -4.09 10.71 16.82
C ARG A 91 -4.44 10.83 15.34
N ILE A 92 -5.64 10.39 14.99
CA ILE A 92 -6.24 10.63 13.68
C ILE A 92 -6.85 12.04 13.72
N LEU A 93 -6.34 12.96 12.90
CA LEU A 93 -6.83 14.34 12.83
C LEU A 93 -8.05 14.46 11.92
N SER A 94 -8.02 13.75 10.80
CA SER A 94 -9.10 13.68 9.81
C SER A 94 -9.08 12.31 9.14
N SER A 95 -10.24 11.91 8.62
CA SER A 95 -10.40 10.70 7.81
C SER A 95 -11.56 10.92 6.86
N GLU A 96 -11.36 10.53 5.61
CA GLU A 96 -12.42 10.43 4.61
C GLU A 96 -12.53 8.96 4.19
N TYR A 97 -13.75 8.49 4.00
CA TYR A 97 -14.01 7.13 3.56
C TYR A 97 -15.18 7.10 2.59
N ILE A 98 -15.21 6.04 1.77
CA ILE A 98 -16.37 5.67 0.98
C ILE A 98 -16.88 4.31 1.45
N GLU A 99 -18.18 4.09 1.32
CA GLU A 99 -18.78 2.78 1.52
C GLU A 99 -18.86 2.07 0.17
N VAL A 100 -18.41 0.81 0.15
CA VAL A 100 -18.43 -0.04 -1.04
C VAL A 100 -19.28 -1.25 -0.72
N GLN A 101 -20.39 -1.40 -1.44
CA GLN A 101 -21.24 -2.57 -1.31
C GLN A 101 -20.55 -3.78 -1.97
N LEU A 102 -20.44 -4.87 -1.21
CA LEU A 102 -19.90 -6.12 -1.71
C LEU A 102 -20.98 -6.93 -2.43
N GLU A 103 -20.58 -7.57 -3.53
CA GLU A 103 -21.36 -8.57 -4.26
C GLU A 103 -21.05 -9.99 -3.75
N TYR A 104 -19.81 -10.21 -3.28
CA TYR A 104 -19.30 -11.48 -2.75
C TYR A 104 -18.56 -11.25 -1.43
N PRO A 105 -18.42 -12.28 -0.57
CA PRO A 105 -17.65 -12.14 0.66
C PRO A 105 -16.20 -11.72 0.39
N LEU A 106 -15.59 -10.98 1.31
CA LEU A 106 -14.16 -10.69 1.23
C LEU A 106 -13.33 -11.97 1.37
N LEU A 107 -12.23 -12.02 0.61
CA LEU A 107 -11.25 -13.09 0.65
C LEU A 107 -10.71 -13.23 2.09
N PRO A 108 -10.85 -14.41 2.74
CA PRO A 108 -10.24 -14.65 4.03
C PRO A 108 -8.74 -14.89 3.88
N SER A 109 -7.96 -14.33 4.80
CA SER A 109 -6.54 -14.59 4.97
C SER A 109 -6.30 -16.07 5.28
N ARG A 110 -5.23 -16.64 4.71
CA ARG A 110 -4.87 -18.05 4.85
C ARG A 110 -3.83 -18.31 5.95
N GLY A 111 -3.34 -17.27 6.63
CA GLY A 111 -2.16 -17.31 7.51
C GLY A 111 -0.92 -16.79 6.80
#